data_AF-A0A3B0VEL8-F1
#
_entry.id   AF-A0A3B0VEL8-F1
#
_cell.length_a   1.000
_cell.length_b   1.000
_cell.length_c   1.000
_cell.angle_alpha   90.00
_cell.angle_beta   90.00
_cell.angle_gamma   90.00
#
_symmetry.space_group_name_H-M   'P 1'
#
loop_
_entity.id
_entity.type
_entity.pdbx_description
1 polymer ?
#
loop_
_entity_poly.entity_id
_entity_poly.type
_entity_poly.pdbx_seq_one_letter_code
_entity_poly.pdbx_strand_id
1 'polypeptide(L)' 'MEAYETDILSFIIRIWLEETTEEGNQTKWRGRITHVPSGKSQYVERLDDINTFLISYLETMGVQSDAS' A
#
# COMPACT_ATOMS: atom_id res chain seq x y z
N MET A 1 -11.79 -2.39 -28.70
CA MET A 1 -11.33 -2.74 -27.34
C MET A 1 -10.86 -1.44 -26.74
N GLU A 2 -11.55 -0.98 -25.71
CA GLU A 2 -11.41 0.39 -25.21
C GLU A 2 -10.05 0.57 -24.52
N ALA A 3 -9.31 1.62 -24.91
CA ALA A 3 -7.93 1.86 -24.50
C ALA A 3 -7.76 2.43 -23.07
N TYR A 4 -8.80 2.41 -22.23
CA TYR A 4 -8.78 3.03 -20.89
C TYR A 4 -8.26 2.10 -19.78
N GLU A 5 -8.17 0.79 -20.00
CA GLU A 5 -7.76 -0.15 -18.95
C GLU A 5 -6.24 -0.23 -18.73
N THR A 6 -5.43 0.35 -19.63
CA THR A 6 -3.96 0.21 -19.54
C THR A 6 -3.33 1.15 -18.50
N ASP A 7 -4.05 2.20 -18.08
CA ASP A 7 -3.56 3.21 -17.14
C ASP A 7 -4.19 3.12 -15.73
N ILE A 8 -5.01 2.08 -15.47
CA ILE A 8 -5.69 1.91 -14.18
C ILE A 8 -4.92 0.92 -13.30
N LEU A 9 -4.41 1.39 -12.17
CA LEU A 9 -3.79 0.54 -11.15
C LEU A 9 -4.75 0.29 -10.00
N SER A 10 -5.01 -0.98 -9.70
CA SER A 10 -5.83 -1.40 -8.56
C SER A 10 -4.97 -1.92 -7.42
N PHE A 11 -5.29 -1.47 -6.20
CA PHE A 11 -4.61 -1.88 -4.98
C PHE A 11 -5.61 -2.37 -3.94
N ILE A 12 -5.23 -3.39 -3.18
CA ILE A 12 -5.97 -3.85 -2.00
C ILE A 12 -5.10 -3.64 -0.78
N ILE A 13 -5.62 -2.91 0.20
CA ILE A 13 -4.99 -2.71 1.50
C ILE A 13 -5.80 -3.46 2.55
N ARG A 14 -5.15 -4.37 3.26
CA ARG A 14 -5.70 -5.05 4.44
C ARG A 14 -5.04 -4.46 5.67
N ILE A 15 -5.82 -4.13 6.70
CA ILE A 15 -5.35 -3.59 7.98
C ILE A 15 -5.95 -4.44 9.10
N TRP A 16 -5.15 -4.78 10.10
CA TRP A 16 -5.60 -5.48 11.30
C TRP A 16 -4.80 -4.99 12.51
N LEU A 17 -5.37 -5.19 13.70
CA LEU A 17 -4.69 -4.90 14.96
C LEU A 17 -3.90 -6.14 15.39
N GLU A 18 -2.68 -5.94 15.87
CA GLU A 18 -1.93 -6.96 16.57
C GLU A 18 -2.35 -6.90 18.05
N GLU A 19 -2.95 -7.98 18.55
CA GLU A 19 -3.35 -8.08 19.96
C GLU A 19 -2.09 -8.14 20.83
N THR A 20 -1.77 -7.05 21.54
CA THR A 20 -0.73 -7.05 22.57
C THR A 20 -1.32 -7.45 23.90
N THR A 21 -0.86 -8.58 24.44
CA THR A 21 -1.32 -9.17 25.73
C THR A 21 -0.75 -8.50 26.98
N GLU A 22 0.03 -7.42 26.84
CA GLU A 22 0.64 -6.71 27.97
C GLU A 22 -0.10 -5.40 28.27
N GLU A 23 -0.57 -5.28 29.52
CA GLU A 23 -1.16 -4.07 30.08
C GLU A 23 -0.19 -2.90 29.97
N GLY A 24 -0.46 -1.98 29.04
CA GLY A 24 0.31 -0.76 28.82
C GLY A 24 0.94 -0.61 27.44
N ASN A 25 0.84 -1.61 26.55
CA ASN A 25 1.37 -1.48 25.20
C ASN A 25 0.39 -0.74 24.28
N GLN A 26 0.90 0.23 23.50
CA GLN A 26 0.12 0.90 22.47
C GLN A 26 -0.38 -0.11 21.44
N THR A 27 -1.67 -0.05 21.09
CA THR A 27 -2.26 -0.86 20.01
C THR A 27 -1.43 -0.70 18.74
N LYS A 28 -0.76 -1.77 18.31
CA LYS A 28 -0.03 -1.79 17.03
C LYS A 28 -0.97 -2.27 15.94
N TRP A 29 -0.97 -1.56 14.81
CA TRP A 29 -1.65 -2.02 13.60
C TRP A 29 -0.62 -2.60 12.65
N ARG A 30 -1.09 -3.54 11.85
CA ARG A 30 -0.36 -4.20 10.77
C ARG A 30 -1.19 -4.13 9.52
N GLY A 31 -0.54 -4.18 8.39
CA GLY A 31 -1.22 -4.19 7.12
C GLY A 31 -0.48 -4.92 6.02
N ARG A 32 -1.17 -5.09 4.91
CA ARG A 32 -0.61 -5.60 3.66
C ARG A 32 -1.23 -4.87 2.50
N ILE A 33 -0.41 -4.24 1.68
CA ILE A 33 -0.81 -3.68 0.39
C ILE A 33 -0.49 -4.68 -0.72
N THR A 34 -1.39 -4.84 -1.69
CA THR A 34 -1.21 -5.72 -2.85
C THR A 34 -1.59 -4.97 -4.12
N HIS A 35 -0.69 -4.92 -5.09
CA HIS A 35 -0.99 -4.46 -6.45
C HIS A 35 -1.70 -5.58 -7.21
N VAL A 36 -2.99 -5.39 -7.48
CA VAL A 36 -3.90 -6.43 -7.99
C VAL A 36 -3.40 -7.02 -9.32
N PRO A 37 -3.06 -6.23 -10.36
CA PRO A 37 -2.59 -6.79 -11.64
C PRO A 37 -1.35 -7.67 -11.52
N SER A 38 -0.37 -7.28 -10.69
CA SER A 38 0.90 -8.02 -10.59
C SER A 38 0.94 -9.10 -9.51
N GLY A 39 -0.01 -9.08 -8.57
CA GLY A 39 0.04 -9.89 -7.34
C GLY A 39 1.15 -9.51 -6.35
N LYS A 40 2.04 -8.56 -6.68
CA LYS A 40 3.08 -8.08 -5.76
C LYS A 40 2.44 -7.48 -4.52
N SER A 41 2.99 -7.84 -3.36
CA SER A 41 2.46 -7.38 -2.07
C SER A 41 3.57 -7.06 -1.09
N GLN A 42 3.32 -6.10 -0.21
CA GLN A 42 4.23 -5.66 0.82
C GLN A 42 3.51 -5.60 2.17
N TYR A 43 4.20 -6.03 3.22
CA TYR A 43 3.77 -5.83 4.60
C TYR A 43 4.02 -4.38 5.03
N VAL A 44 3.06 -3.78 5.74
CA VAL A 44 3.14 -2.38 6.15
C VAL A 44 2.82 -2.25 7.63
N GLU A 45 3.58 -1.42 8.32
CA GLU A 45 3.37 -1.08 9.73
C GLU A 45 3.23 0.43 9.95
N ARG A 46 3.53 1.22 8.90
CA ARG A 46 3.38 2.67 8.86
C ARG A 46 2.60 3.07 7.62
N LEU A 47 1.84 4.16 7.70
CA LEU A 47 1.09 4.68 6.55
C LEU A 47 2.05 5.14 5.43
N ASP A 48 3.24 5.60 5.79
CA ASP A 48 4.28 5.98 4.83
C ASP A 48 4.77 4.81 3.97
N ASP A 49 4.68 3.58 4.48
CA ASP A 49 5.04 2.39 3.71
C ASP A 49 4.02 2.15 2.57
N ILE A 50 2.74 2.48 2.80
CA ILE A 50 1.69 2.48 1.77
C ILE A 50 1.98 3.58 0.74
N ASN A 51 2.31 4.79 1.21
CA ASN A 51 2.62 5.91 0.33
C ASN A 51 3.81 5.58 -0.58
N THR A 52 4.90 5.07 0.01
CA THR A 52 6.10 4.62 -0.72
C THR A 52 5.76 3.57 -1.78
N PHE A 53 4.90 2.61 -1.43
CA PHE A 53 4.45 1.59 -2.39
C PHE A 53 3.70 2.22 -3.56
N LEU A 54 2.73 3.09 -3.32
CA LEU A 54 1.96 3.76 -4.38
C LEU A 54 2.84 4.66 -5.25
N ILE A 55 3.75 5.43 -4.65
CA ILE A 55 4.71 6.30 -5.35
C ILE A 55 5.52 5.49 -6.35
N SER A 56 6.04 4.32 -5.97
CA SER A 56 6.84 3.50 -6.90
C SER A 56 6.09 3.14 -8.19
N TYR A 57 4.78 2.92 -8.11
CA TYR A 57 3.94 2.63 -9.27
C TYR A 57 3.61 3.89 -10.07
N LEU A 58 3.36 5.03 -9.40
CA LEU A 58 3.17 6.33 -10.07
C LEU A 58 4.42 6.73 -10.87
N GLU A 59 5.61 6.54 -10.31
CA GLU A 59 6.89 6.81 -10.98
C GLU A 59 7.09 5.90 -12.20
N THR A 60 6.66 4.63 -12.15
CA THR A 60 6.70 3.75 -13.33
C THR A 60 5.77 4.20 -14.45
N MET A 61 4.73 4.99 -14.12
CA MET A 61 3.84 5.62 -15.09
C MET A 61 4.34 7.01 -15.55
N GLY A 62 5.53 7.44 -15.10
CA GLY A 62 6.12 8.73 -15.47
C GLY A 62 5.54 9.93 -14.72
N VAL A 63 4.79 9.70 -13.64
CA VAL A 63 4.31 10.76 -12.75
C VAL A 63 5.41 11.13 -11.77
N GLN A 64 5.75 12.42 -11.70
CA GLN A 64 6.65 12.93 -10.67
C GLN A 64 5.89 12.96 -9.34
N SER A 65 6.35 12.18 -8.36
CA SER A 65 5.72 12.10 -7.06
C SER A 65 6.01 13.38 -6.25
N ASP A 66 4.95 14.08 -5.82
CA ASP A 66 5.06 15.16 -4.83
C ASP A 66 5.23 14.55 -3.43
N ALA A 67 6.30 13.77 -3.23
CA ALA A 67 6.64 13.28 -1.90
C ALA A 67 7.11 14.47 -1.05
N SER A 68 6.18 15.02 -0.25
CA SER A 68 6.46 16.04 0.79
C SER A 68 6.99 15.41 2.07
#